data_AF-A0A3B9D206-F1
#
_entry.id   AF-A0A3B9D206-F1
#
_cell.length_a   1.000
_cell.length_b   1.000
_cell.length_c   1.000
_cell.angle_alpha   90.00
_cell.angle_beta   90.00
_cell.angle_gamma   90.00
#
_symmetry.space_group_name_H-M   'P 1'
#
loop_
_entity.id
_entity.type
_entity.pdbx_description
1 polymer ?
#
loop_
_entity_poly.entity_id
_entity_poly.type
_entity_poly.pdbx_seq_one_letter_code
_entity_poly.pdbx_strand_id
1 'polypeptide(L)'
;MAQGEDGEDGAGEAKSDAVVLTTIGAGLVVIGAGFGISKLSAAAFESMARQPEVAGDIRGAMIIVAAMVEGAAVIGLVVCMMQ
;
A
#
# COMPACT_ATOMS: atom_id res chain seq x y z
N MET A 1 -52.59 27.16 -0.92
CA MET A 1 -51.95 26.71 0.32
C MET A 1 -51.23 25.41 0.02
N ALA A 2 -49.91 25.45 0.19
CA ALA A 2 -48.95 24.35 0.23
C ALA A 2 -48.93 23.36 -0.96
N GLN A 3 -48.13 23.69 -1.97
CA GLN A 3 -47.22 22.69 -2.53
C GLN A 3 -46.29 22.27 -1.39
N GLY A 4 -46.39 21.01 -0.94
CA GLY A 4 -45.39 20.40 -0.08
C GLY A 4 -44.22 20.01 -0.96
N GLU A 5 -43.09 20.64 -0.71
CA GLU A 5 -41.84 20.48 -1.43
C GLU A 5 -41.24 19.09 -1.26
N ASP A 6 -40.56 18.70 -2.32
CA ASP A 6 -39.72 17.53 -2.46
C ASP A 6 -38.78 17.32 -1.27
N GLY A 7 -38.76 16.10 -0.77
CA GLY A 7 -37.76 15.60 0.18
C GLY A 7 -37.21 14.29 -0.34
N GLU A 8 -36.43 14.35 -1.42
CA GLU A 8 -35.56 13.26 -1.85
C GLU A 8 -34.46 13.04 -0.80
N ASP A 9 -34.77 12.31 0.27
CA ASP A 9 -33.80 11.79 1.23
C ASP A 9 -32.97 10.65 0.61
N GLY A 10 -32.19 10.97 -0.43
CA GLY A 10 -31.44 10.00 -1.24
C GLY A 10 -29.99 10.37 -1.54
N ALA A 11 -29.39 11.30 -0.78
CA ALA A 11 -28.04 11.83 -1.08
C ALA A 11 -26.97 11.56 0.01
N GLY A 12 -27.21 10.62 0.93
CA GLY A 12 -26.35 10.40 2.11
C GLY A 12 -25.37 9.22 2.09
N GLU A 13 -25.60 8.18 1.28
CA GLU A 13 -24.93 6.87 1.46
C GLU A 13 -23.70 6.62 0.57
N ALA A 14 -23.59 7.26 -0.59
CA ALA A 14 -22.56 6.94 -1.59
C ALA A 14 -21.10 7.21 -1.13
N LYS A 15 -20.89 8.14 -0.19
CA LYS A 15 -19.54 8.53 0.25
C LYS A 15 -18.98 7.62 1.35
N SER A 16 -19.85 6.97 2.12
CA SER A 16 -19.44 6.12 3.25
C SER A 16 -18.86 4.79 2.77
N ASP A 17 -19.50 4.16 1.78
CA ASP A 17 -19.06 2.87 1.25
C ASP A 17 -17.75 3.00 0.47
N ALA A 18 -17.58 4.10 -0.27
CA ALA A 18 -16.33 4.45 -0.95
C ALA A 18 -15.15 4.61 0.04
N VAL A 19 -15.39 5.18 1.22
CA VAL A 19 -14.37 5.33 2.27
C VAL A 19 -13.97 3.97 2.87
N VAL A 20 -14.91 3.04 3.05
CA VAL A 20 -14.60 1.70 3.57
C VAL A 20 -13.73 0.92 2.58
N LEU A 21 -14.06 0.97 1.28
CA LEU A 21 -13.31 0.22 0.28
C LEU A 21 -11.88 0.77 0.08
N THR A 22 -11.72 2.09 0.08
CA THR A 22 -10.41 2.75 -0.07
C THR A 22 -9.49 2.50 1.13
N THR A 23 -10.03 2.52 2.35
CA THR A 23 -9.24 2.26 3.57
C THR A 23 -8.80 0.79 3.68
N ILE A 24 -9.66 -0.16 3.28
CA ILE A 24 -9.29 -1.58 3.20
C ILE A 24 -8.22 -1.78 2.12
N GLY A 25 -8.40 -1.19 0.94
CA GLY A 25 -7.44 -1.27 -0.16
C GLY A 25 -6.06 -0.74 0.26
N ALA A 26 -6.01 0.43 0.89
CA ALA A 26 -4.77 1.01 1.42
C ALA A 26 -4.11 0.09 2.46
N GLY A 27 -4.88 -0.50 3.37
CA GLY A 27 -4.37 -1.46 4.35
C GLY A 27 -3.74 -2.69 3.71
N LEU A 28 -4.37 -3.25 2.67
CA LEU A 28 -3.85 -4.40 1.93
C LEU A 28 -2.55 -4.07 1.19
N VAL A 29 -2.44 -2.88 0.59
CA VAL A 29 -1.21 -2.43 -0.06
C VAL A 29 -0.05 -2.36 0.95
N VAL A 30 -0.28 -1.77 2.13
CA VAL A 30 0.75 -1.67 3.18
C VAL A 30 1.16 -3.05 3.70
N ILE A 31 0.21 -3.96 3.92
CA ILE A 31 0.51 -5.33 4.36
C ILE A 31 1.34 -6.07 3.31
N GLY A 32 0.96 -5.97 2.02
CA GLY A 32 1.70 -6.61 0.94
C GLY A 32 3.13 -6.09 0.82
N ALA A 33 3.31 -4.76 0.86
CA ALA A 33 4.61 -4.11 0.80
C ALA A 33 5.50 -4.50 2.00
N GLY A 34 4.96 -4.40 3.21
CA GLY A 34 5.68 -4.73 4.44
C GLY A 34 6.11 -6.19 4.49
N PHE A 35 5.24 -7.11 4.05
CA PHE A 35 5.57 -8.54 3.97
C PHE A 35 6.68 -8.82 2.94
N GLY A 36 6.58 -8.23 1.74
CA GLY A 36 7.58 -8.39 0.68
C GLY A 36 8.97 -7.93 1.11
N ILE A 37 9.07 -6.71 1.67
CA ILE A 37 10.34 -6.11 2.10
C ILE A 37 10.92 -6.87 3.30
N SER A 38 10.09 -7.33 4.24
CA SER A 38 10.57 -8.06 5.43
C SER A 38 11.24 -9.37 5.04
N LYS A 39 10.63 -10.14 4.13
CA LYS A 39 11.21 -11.40 3.64
C LYS A 39 12.52 -11.18 2.87
N LEU A 40 12.53 -10.17 2.00
CA LEU A 40 13.73 -9.76 1.28
C LEU A 40 14.87 -9.40 2.24
N SER A 41 14.59 -8.57 3.24
CA SER A 41 15.57 -8.10 4.22
C SER A 41 16.12 -9.25 5.05
N ALA A 42 15.28 -10.18 5.49
CA ALA A 42 15.72 -11.36 6.23
C ALA A 42 16.74 -12.19 5.43
N ALA A 43 16.44 -12.48 4.16
CA ALA A 43 17.34 -13.24 3.28
C ALA A 43 18.65 -12.48 3.00
N ALA A 44 18.57 -11.16 2.81
CA ALA A 44 19.74 -10.32 2.60
C ALA A 44 20.65 -10.29 3.84
N PHE A 45 20.07 -10.10 5.04
CA PHE A 45 20.83 -10.06 6.29
C PHE A 45 21.52 -11.40 6.58
N GLU A 46 20.84 -12.53 6.39
CA GLU A 46 21.47 -13.84 6.57
C GLU A 46 22.60 -14.07 5.55
N SER A 47 22.42 -13.65 4.31
CA SER A 47 23.44 -13.76 3.27
C SER A 47 24.67 -12.90 3.58
N MET A 48 24.47 -11.66 4.04
CA MET A 48 25.56 -10.76 4.45
C MET A 48 26.29 -11.25 5.71
N ALA A 49 25.58 -11.89 6.65
CA ALA A 49 26.20 -12.48 7.83
C ALA A 49 27.11 -13.68 7.48
N ARG A 50 26.73 -14.47 6.46
CA ARG A 50 27.51 -15.62 5.99
C ARG A 50 28.67 -15.25 5.06
N GLN A 51 28.53 -14.15 4.32
CA GLN A 51 29.50 -13.70 3.32
C GLN A 51 29.74 -12.19 3.46
N PRO A 52 30.49 -11.76 4.49
CA PRO A 52 30.73 -10.34 4.74
C PRO A 52 31.54 -9.66 3.62
N GLU A 53 32.29 -10.43 2.82
CA GLU A 53 33.15 -9.92 1.74
C GLU A 53 32.32 -9.29 0.61
N VAL A 54 31.11 -9.78 0.38
CA VAL A 54 30.19 -9.31 -0.68
C VAL A 54 28.96 -8.59 -0.10
N ALA A 55 29.01 -8.19 1.17
CA ALA A 55 27.86 -7.57 1.83
C ALA A 55 27.42 -6.25 1.17
N GLY A 56 28.37 -5.49 0.64
CA GLY A 56 28.08 -4.27 -0.13
C GLY A 56 27.22 -4.52 -1.37
N ASP A 57 27.56 -5.56 -2.13
CA ASP A 57 26.85 -5.94 -3.36
C ASP A 57 25.45 -6.48 -3.04
N ILE A 58 25.33 -7.31 -2.00
CA ILE A 58 24.03 -7.81 -1.51
C ILE A 58 23.14 -6.64 -1.09
N ARG A 59 23.66 -5.68 -0.33
CA ARG A 59 22.91 -4.49 0.07
C ARG A 59 22.49 -3.65 -1.13
N GLY A 60 23.36 -3.49 -2.13
CA GLY A 60 23.04 -2.80 -3.38
C GLY A 60 21.87 -3.44 -4.11
N ALA A 61 21.94 -4.75 -4.35
CA ALA A 61 20.86 -5.51 -4.98
C ALA A 61 19.56 -5.45 -4.16
N MET A 62 19.64 -5.57 -2.83
CA MET A 62 18.51 -5.46 -1.91
C MET A 62 17.79 -4.11 -2.07
N ILE A 63 18.53 -3.00 -2.11
CA ILE A 63 17.94 -1.66 -2.23
C ILE A 63 17.19 -1.50 -3.56
N ILE A 64 17.74 -2.04 -4.67
CA ILE A 64 17.08 -1.98 -5.98
C ILE A 64 15.72 -2.71 -5.93
N VAL A 65 15.71 -3.93 -5.39
CA VAL A 65 14.47 -4.71 -5.29
C VAL A 65 13.50 -4.08 -4.28
N ALA A 66 13.99 -3.57 -3.15
CA ALA A 66 13.17 -2.84 -2.19
C ALA A 66 12.53 -1.60 -2.82
N ALA A 67 13.27 -0.85 -3.64
CA ALA A 67 12.75 0.31 -4.37
C ALA A 67 11.67 -0.09 -5.39
N MET A 68 11.75 -1.27 -6.02
CA MET A 68 10.68 -1.76 -6.89
C MET A 68 9.40 -2.10 -6.11
N VAL A 69 9.52 -2.70 -4.91
CA VAL A 69 8.38 -2.98 -4.03
C VAL A 69 7.77 -1.70 -3.51
N GLU A 70 8.59 -0.76 -3.02
CA GLU A 70 8.13 0.56 -2.56
C GLU A 70 7.48 1.34 -3.70
N GLY A 71 8.05 1.32 -4.91
CA GLY A 71 7.46 1.96 -6.08
C GLY A 71 6.05 1.45 -6.39
N ALA A 72 5.84 0.13 -6.34
CA ALA A 72 4.52 -0.47 -6.51
C ALA A 72 3.57 -0.13 -5.37
N ALA A 73 4.06 -0.12 -4.12
CA ALA A 73 3.27 0.22 -2.93
C ALA A 73 2.79 1.68 -2.96
N VAL A 74 3.68 2.61 -3.31
CA VAL A 74 3.34 4.03 -3.46
C VAL A 74 2.29 4.22 -4.54
N ILE A 75 2.45 3.59 -5.71
CA ILE A 75 1.44 3.66 -6.79
C ILE A 75 0.10 3.10 -6.31
N GLY A 76 0.11 1.95 -5.62
CA GLY A 76 -1.11 1.34 -5.07
C GLY A 76 -1.82 2.25 -4.06
N LEU A 77 -1.07 2.87 -3.13
CA LEU A 77 -1.63 3.82 -2.17
C LEU A 77 -2.21 5.05 -2.86
N VAL A 78 -1.51 5.61 -3.86
CA VAL A 78 -2.02 6.74 -4.64
C VAL A 78 -3.34 6.39 -5.33
N VAL A 79 -3.44 5.21 -5.95
CA VAL A 79 -4.69 4.75 -6.55
C VAL A 79 -5.80 4.64 -5.52
N CYS A 80 -5.53 4.06 -4.33
CA CYS A 80 -6.52 3.98 -3.25
C CYS A 80 -6.97 5.38 -2.75
N MET A 81 -6.10 6.38 -2.77
CA MET A 81 -6.42 7.75 -2.34
C MET A 81 -7.15 8.58 -3.41
N MET A 82 -7.11 8.16 -4.68
CA MET A 82 -7.76 8.86 -5.79
C MET A 82 -9.22 8.47 -6.02
N GLN A 83 -9.72 7.41 -5.35
CA GLN A 83 -11.06 6.84 -5.60
C GLN A 83 -12.14 7.44 -4.70
#